data_AF-A0A483AUL5-F1
#
_entry.id   AF-A0A483AUL5-F1
#
_cell.length_a   1.000
_cell.length_b   1.000
_cell.length_c   1.000
_cell.angle_alpha   90.00
_cell.angle_beta   90.00
_cell.angle_gamma   90.00
#
_symmetry.space_group_name_H-M   'P 1'
#
loop_
_entity.id
_entity.type
_entity.pdbx_description
1 polymer ?
#
loop_
_entity_poly.entity_id
_entity_poly.type
_entity_poly.pdbx_seq_one_letter_code
_entity_poly.pdbx_strand_id
1 'polypeptide(L)'
;MKSQNTIIPVILSGGYGTRLWPLSRKQYPKQYLPLAGDNTMLQETILRLNGLDNLASPIIVCNAEHRFLVAEQCQQINISNPTIVH
;
A
#
# COMPACT_ATOMS: atom_id res chain seq x y z
N MET A 1 -12.99 -29.23 -13.73
CA MET A 1 -11.99 -28.19 -13.38
C MET A 1 -12.74 -27.02 -12.78
N LYS A 2 -12.51 -26.66 -11.51
CA LYS A 2 -13.04 -25.40 -10.98
C LYS A 2 -12.24 -24.26 -11.61
N SER A 3 -12.92 -23.30 -12.23
CA SER A 3 -12.33 -22.00 -12.55
C SER A 3 -11.82 -21.40 -11.25
N GLN A 4 -10.51 -21.32 -11.09
CA GLN A 4 -9.93 -20.55 -9.98
C GLN A 4 -10.07 -19.09 -10.35
N ASN A 5 -11.04 -18.40 -9.76
CA ASN A 5 -11.24 -16.97 -9.99
C ASN A 5 -10.08 -16.19 -9.35
N THR A 6 -9.30 -15.49 -10.18
CA THR A 6 -8.25 -14.58 -9.71
C THR A 6 -8.87 -13.37 -9.01
N ILE A 7 -8.37 -13.06 -7.81
CA ILE A 7 -8.75 -11.87 -7.05
C ILE A 7 -7.68 -10.79 -7.29
N ILE A 8 -8.12 -9.58 -7.62
CA ILE A 8 -7.23 -8.43 -7.83
C ILE A 8 -7.41 -7.46 -6.66
N PRO A 9 -6.42 -7.35 -5.75
CA PRO A 9 -6.49 -6.38 -4.67
C PRO A 9 -6.41 -4.95 -5.20
N VAL A 10 -7.30 -4.08 -4.75
CA VAL A 10 -7.24 -2.63 -5.01
C VAL A 10 -7.09 -1.91 -3.68
N ILE A 11 -5.95 -1.25 -3.48
CA ILE A 11 -5.59 -0.57 -2.24
C ILE A 11 -5.64 0.94 -2.48
N LEU A 12 -6.49 1.62 -1.72
CA LEU A 12 -6.63 3.08 -1.78
C LEU A 12 -5.72 3.74 -0.74
N SER A 13 -4.58 4.25 -1.19
CA SER A 13 -3.53 4.89 -0.38
C SER A 13 -3.55 6.42 -0.55
N GLY A 14 -4.69 7.02 -0.19
CA GLY A 14 -4.92 8.46 -0.34
C GLY A 14 -4.97 9.23 0.99
N GLY A 15 -4.92 10.56 0.87
CA GLY A 15 -5.05 11.48 2.00
C GLY A 15 -3.72 11.79 2.70
N TYR A 16 -3.65 12.97 3.32
CA TYR A 16 -2.43 13.47 3.96
C TYR A 16 -2.34 13.16 5.46
N GLY A 17 -3.42 12.65 6.06
CA GLY A 17 -3.44 12.28 7.48
C GLY A 17 -3.44 13.45 8.46
N THR A 18 -3.94 14.63 8.09
CA THR A 18 -3.84 15.90 8.86
C THR A 18 -4.23 15.85 10.34
N ARG A 19 -5.03 14.87 10.78
CA ARG A 19 -5.37 14.64 12.19
C ARG A 19 -4.19 14.14 13.05
N LEU A 20 -3.12 13.65 12.43
CA LEU A 20 -1.91 13.17 13.11
C LEU A 20 -0.76 14.18 13.02
N TRP A 21 -1.06 15.45 12.80
CA TRP A 21 -0.06 16.50 12.96
C TRP A 21 0.47 16.50 14.41
N PRO A 22 1.79 16.65 14.66
CA PRO A 22 2.84 16.98 13.70
C PRO A 22 3.49 15.78 12.99
N LEU A 23 3.14 14.55 13.34
CA LEU A 23 3.75 13.33 12.81
C LEU A 23 3.53 13.19 11.31
N SER A 24 2.30 13.40 10.82
CA SER A 24 2.02 13.40 9.38
C SER A 24 2.21 14.78 8.77
N ARG A 25 2.90 14.86 7.63
CA ARG A 25 3.06 16.06 6.81
C ARG A 25 2.47 15.83 5.41
N LYS A 26 2.23 16.89 4.64
CA LYS A 26 1.81 16.73 3.23
C LYS A 26 2.79 15.87 2.42
N GLN A 27 4.08 16.08 2.64
CA GLN A 27 5.16 15.35 1.98
C GLN A 27 5.36 13.93 2.53
N TYR A 28 4.99 13.68 3.79
CA TYR A 28 5.03 12.36 4.43
C TYR A 28 3.69 12.04 5.11
N PRO A 29 2.71 11.58 4.33
CA PRO A 29 1.42 11.15 4.85
C PRO A 29 1.53 9.99 5.85
N LYS A 30 0.54 9.89 6.74
CA LYS A 30 0.51 8.89 7.82
C LYS A 30 0.66 7.44 7.34
N GLN A 31 0.18 7.12 6.14
CA GLN A 31 0.16 5.76 5.63
C GLN A 31 1.55 5.20 5.31
N TYR A 32 2.55 6.07 5.23
CA TYR A 32 3.95 5.73 4.97
C TYR A 32 4.81 5.89 6.23
N LEU A 33 4.19 5.98 7.42
CA LEU A 33 4.88 6.04 8.70
C LEU A 33 4.64 4.74 9.51
N PRO A 34 5.67 4.20 10.18
CA PRO A 34 5.54 3.07 11.10
C PRO A 34 5.00 3.55 12.45
N LEU A 35 3.68 3.77 12.54
CA LEU A 35 3.05 4.34 13.75
C LEU A 35 2.67 3.30 14.81
N ALA A 36 2.56 2.03 14.45
CA ALA A 36 2.02 0.98 15.33
C ALA A 36 2.87 -0.30 15.35
N GLY A 37 4.07 -0.28 14.74
CA GLY A 37 4.94 -1.44 14.60
C GLY A 37 6.10 -1.13 13.66
N ASP A 38 6.74 -2.17 13.13
CA ASP A 38 7.94 -2.06 12.30
C ASP A 38 7.63 -1.62 10.85
N ASN A 39 6.43 -1.93 10.37
CA ASN A 39 5.98 -1.61 9.01
C ASN A 39 5.08 -0.37 8.99
N THR A 40 4.99 0.26 7.83
CA THR A 40 4.02 1.34 7.59
C THR A 40 2.60 0.81 7.44
N MET A 41 1.59 1.68 7.55
CA MET A 41 0.19 1.25 7.38
C MET A 41 -0.08 0.68 5.98
N LEU A 42 0.58 1.21 4.94
CA LEU A 42 0.48 0.67 3.58
C LEU A 42 1.03 -0.75 3.55
N GLN A 43 2.23 -0.96 4.10
CA GLN A 43 2.88 -2.27 4.14
C GLN A 43 2.05 -3.29 4.93
N GLU A 44 1.58 -2.92 6.13
CA GLU A 44 0.67 -3.77 6.91
C GLU A 44 -0.62 -4.12 6.16
N THR A 45 -1.15 -3.20 5.37
CA THR A 45 -2.34 -3.46 4.55
C THR A 45 -2.08 -4.46 3.45
N ILE A 46 -0.91 -4.39 2.81
CA ILE A 46 -0.49 -5.35 1.79
C ILE A 46 -0.21 -6.72 2.42
N LEU A 47 0.55 -6.76 3.52
CA LEU A 47 0.94 -8.00 4.21
C LEU A 47 -0.28 -8.75 4.78
N ARG A 48 -1.37 -8.05 5.12
CA ARG A 48 -2.64 -8.68 5.53
C ARG A 48 -3.26 -9.58 4.46
N LEU A 49 -2.87 -9.41 3.19
CA LEU A 49 -3.33 -10.26 2.09
C LEU A 49 -2.64 -11.64 2.08
N ASN A 50 -1.54 -11.80 2.83
CA ASN A 50 -0.85 -13.08 2.94
C ASN A 50 -1.79 -14.17 3.47
N GLY A 51 -1.79 -15.33 2.81
CA GLY A 51 -2.66 -16.47 3.15
C GLY A 51 -3.99 -16.50 2.38
N LEU A 52 -4.26 -15.52 1.51
CA LEU A 52 -5.32 -15.63 0.52
C LEU A 52 -4.81 -16.30 -0.76
N ASP A 53 -5.59 -17.25 -1.27
CA ASP A 53 -5.30 -17.93 -2.53
C ASP A 53 -5.73 -17.09 -3.74
N ASN A 54 -5.12 -17.38 -4.89
CA ASN A 54 -5.49 -16.81 -6.19
C ASN A 54 -5.41 -15.27 -6.28
N LEU A 55 -4.47 -14.64 -5.55
CA LEU A 55 -4.23 -13.21 -5.66
C LEU A 55 -3.36 -12.86 -6.87
N ALA A 56 -3.77 -11.83 -7.62
CA ALA A 56 -2.90 -11.10 -8.54
C ALA A 56 -2.09 -10.03 -7.79
N SER A 57 -1.08 -9.46 -8.46
CA SER A 57 -0.37 -8.27 -7.97
C SER A 57 -1.34 -7.14 -7.61
N PRO A 58 -1.12 -6.42 -6.51
CA PRO A 58 -2.03 -5.37 -6.07
C PRO A 58 -2.00 -4.17 -7.01
N ILE A 59 -3.16 -3.54 -7.17
CA ILE A 59 -3.31 -2.19 -7.73
C ILE A 59 -3.35 -1.22 -6.56
N ILE A 60 -2.46 -0.23 -6.57
CA ILE A 60 -2.40 0.81 -5.53
C ILE A 60 -2.78 2.15 -6.16
N VAL A 61 -3.86 2.73 -5.67
CA VAL A 61 -4.32 4.07 -6.07
C VAL A 61 -3.81 5.07 -5.04
N CYS A 62 -3.05 6.08 -5.47
CA CYS A 62 -2.43 7.06 -4.57
C CYS A 62 -2.42 8.45 -5.19
N ASN A 63 -1.90 9.45 -4.47
CA ASN A 63 -1.64 10.76 -5.05
C ASN A 63 -0.38 10.69 -5.95
N ALA A 64 -0.39 11.42 -7.08
CA ALA A 64 0.76 11.56 -7.98
C ALA A 64 2.07 11.94 -7.29
N GLU A 65 2.01 12.80 -6.27
CA GLU A 65 3.17 13.20 -5.47
C GLU A 65 3.82 12.03 -4.70
N HIS A 66 3.08 10.95 -4.44
CA HIS A 66 3.51 9.83 -3.59
C HIS A 66 3.82 8.55 -4.38
N ARG A 67 3.70 8.55 -5.73
CA ARG A 67 3.87 7.34 -6.55
C ARG A 67 5.22 6.64 -6.35
N PHE A 68 6.31 7.40 -6.16
CA PHE A 68 7.65 6.85 -5.93
C PHE A 68 7.80 6.29 -4.52
N LEU A 69 7.22 6.97 -3.52
CA LEU A 69 7.19 6.50 -2.15
C LEU A 69 6.39 5.20 -2.04
N VAL A 70 5.26 5.09 -2.74
CA VAL A 70 4.49 3.83 -2.83
C VAL A 70 5.32 2.69 -3.41
N ALA A 71 6.07 2.95 -4.49
CA ALA A 71 6.93 1.95 -5.12
C ALA A 71 8.04 1.48 -4.15
N GLU A 72 8.71 2.42 -3.47
CA GLU A 72 9.72 2.11 -2.46
C GLU A 72 9.15 1.26 -1.32
N GLN A 73 7.98 1.64 -0.79
CA GLN A 73 7.29 0.91 0.29
C GLN A 73 6.96 -0.53 -0.11
N CYS A 74 6.55 -0.75 -1.36
CA CYS A 74 6.30 -2.10 -1.89
C CYS A 74 7.60 -2.90 -2.02
N GLN A 75 8.66 -2.28 -2.52
CA GLN A 75 9.96 -2.93 -2.67
C GLN A 75 10.53 -3.39 -1.32
N GLN A 76 10.39 -2.56 -0.27
CA GLN A 76 10.83 -2.89 1.10
C GLN A 76 10.19 -4.17 1.66
N ILE A 77 8.99 -4.55 1.18
CA ILE A 77 8.29 -5.78 1.58
C ILE A 77 8.25 -6.82 0.45
N ASN A 78 9.19 -6.75 -0.49
CA ASN A 78 9.36 -7.71 -1.59
C ASN A 78 8.17 -7.80 -2.57
N ILE A 79 7.38 -6.73 -2.71
CA ILE A 79 6.36 -6.62 -3.75
C ILE A 79 6.98 -5.94 -4.96
N SER A 80 7.33 -6.75 -5.96
CA SER A 80 8.21 -6.36 -7.07
C SER A 80 7.50 -5.74 -8.28
N ASN A 81 6.20 -5.92 -8.45
CA ASN A 81 5.46 -5.36 -9.59
C ASN A 81 4.03 -4.92 -9.23
N PRO A 82 3.86 -3.94 -8.32
CA PRO A 82 2.56 -3.34 -8.07
C PRO A 82 2.14 -2.45 -9.24
N THR A 83 0.85 -2.45 -9.58
CA THR A 83 0.31 -1.44 -10.51
C THR A 83 0.01 -0.18 -9.72
N ILE A 84 0.68 0.94 -10.01
CA ILE A 84 0.48 2.21 -9.29
C ILE A 84 -0.29 3.19 -10.17
N VAL A 85 -1.51 3.54 -9.73
CA VAL A 85 -2.40 4.50 -10.39
C VAL A 85 -2.41 5.80 -9.56
N HIS A 86 -2.30 6.95 -10.23
CA HIS A 86 -2.21 8.26 -9.60
C HIS A 86 -2.90 9.36 -10.40
#